data_AF-A0A4Y0BJX9-F1
#
_entry.id   AF-A0A4Y0BJX9-F1
#
_cell.length_a   1.000
_cell.length_b   1.000
_cell.length_c   1.000
_cell.angle_alpha   90.00
_cell.angle_beta   90.00
_cell.angle_gamma   90.00
#
_symmetry.space_group_name_H-M   'P 1'
#
loop_
_entity.id
_entity.type
_entity.pdbx_description
1 polymer ?
#
loop_
_entity_poly.entity_id
_entity_poly.type
_entity_poly.pdbx_seq_one_letter_code
_entity_poly.pdbx_strand_id
1 'polypeptide(L)'
;MCIFPQGRYYLDWINGPLYANFIYDEYIIPYVTGYPSITWGGYEIEVFVKLSKFSEWIKQAIEELGEQIPTSLIDPLACAKKHLELRRKINGTKPLEKNGSIEFMVKLQDNPETNSSSVCAGVLIKNDFVATLAQCTTNLIIVLSDSSIITIRDIFIHPEYSEGSFYNNIALLKLVSETSIRPAYFLRQPYLDQKTASVYGKERNNGTGFEDSSDIPVIAHGLSILLNYKCYPTEEQRLQLAQGLQFEHVCLQNDQFLVPGSCVAILGSPVVLSDDIGSSPGLYMSGRNCGFGEPAIVVLFLPHKTWINSIIEAPSRELVVYIIPNLKLSDKCLYQDGTKGTCVTKSACNTFERVKNNLPLFFCKISSVVCCPQDDIQDEFTFAINRS
;
A
#
# COMPACT_ATOMS: atom_id res chain seq x y z
N MET A 1 -10.59 -30.49 -4.87
CA MET A 1 -11.60 -29.43 -4.70
C MET A 1 -10.88 -28.25 -4.04
N CYS A 2 -10.84 -27.08 -4.65
CA CYS A 2 -10.16 -25.92 -4.05
C CYS A 2 -11.07 -25.31 -2.99
N ILE A 3 -10.59 -25.17 -1.74
CA ILE A 3 -11.35 -24.57 -0.65
C ILE A 3 -10.89 -23.13 -0.45
N PHE A 4 -11.83 -22.20 -0.38
CA PHE A 4 -11.51 -20.78 -0.30
C PHE A 4 -11.58 -20.23 1.14
N PRO A 5 -10.49 -19.64 1.64
CA PRO A 5 -10.43 -19.25 3.04
C PRO A 5 -10.96 -17.85 3.38
N GLN A 6 -11.31 -16.91 2.47
CA GLN A 6 -11.91 -15.59 2.85
C GLN A 6 -12.60 -14.78 1.72
N GLY A 7 -13.94 -14.57 1.74
CA GLY A 7 -14.61 -13.55 0.87
C GLY A 7 -16.14 -13.49 0.95
N ARG A 8 -16.77 -12.62 0.13
CA ARG A 8 -18.24 -12.46 -0.08
C ARG A 8 -18.63 -12.94 -1.49
N TYR A 9 -19.89 -13.33 -1.73
CA TYR A 9 -20.26 -14.26 -2.82
C TYR A 9 -21.36 -13.76 -3.78
N TYR A 10 -21.36 -14.28 -5.02
CA TYR A 10 -22.41 -14.19 -6.06
C TYR A 10 -22.69 -15.60 -6.64
N LEU A 11 -23.95 -15.93 -6.96
CA LEU A 11 -24.56 -17.29 -6.81
C LEU A 11 -24.90 -18.04 -8.12
N ASP A 12 -24.78 -19.38 -8.10
CA ASP A 12 -25.41 -20.34 -9.04
C ASP A 12 -25.65 -21.70 -8.31
N TRP A 13 -26.83 -22.35 -8.46
CA TRP A 13 -27.27 -23.51 -7.64
C TRP A 13 -28.02 -24.64 -8.36
N ILE A 14 -27.68 -25.89 -8.01
CA ILE A 14 -28.57 -27.07 -7.77
C ILE A 14 -27.86 -28.05 -6.78
N ASN A 15 -28.47 -28.39 -5.62
CA ASN A 15 -28.14 -29.51 -4.69
C ASN A 15 -26.64 -29.85 -4.45
N GLY A 16 -25.81 -28.87 -4.04
CA GLY A 16 -24.39 -29.10 -3.81
C GLY A 16 -23.71 -28.06 -2.91
N PRO A 17 -22.37 -28.11 -2.77
CA PRO A 17 -21.60 -27.06 -2.09
C PRO A 17 -21.84 -25.69 -2.75
N LEU A 18 -21.70 -24.63 -1.97
CA LEU A 18 -21.65 -23.27 -2.50
C LEU A 18 -20.31 -23.05 -3.21
N TYR A 19 -20.38 -22.60 -4.47
CA TYR A 19 -19.20 -22.22 -5.24
C TYR A 19 -19.13 -20.72 -5.45
N ALA A 20 -17.91 -20.20 -5.54
CA ALA A 20 -17.64 -18.86 -6.06
C ALA A 20 -16.54 -18.93 -7.12
N ASN A 21 -16.70 -18.10 -8.15
CA ASN A 21 -15.80 -18.06 -9.29
C ASN A 21 -14.70 -17.03 -9.05
N PHE A 22 -13.45 -17.50 -9.12
CA PHE A 22 -12.25 -16.68 -9.05
C PHE A 22 -11.55 -16.66 -10.40
N ILE A 23 -10.76 -15.63 -10.67
CA ILE A 23 -10.01 -15.49 -11.91
C ILE A 23 -8.52 -15.68 -11.63
N TYR A 24 -7.88 -16.52 -12.46
CA TYR A 24 -6.43 -16.68 -12.51
C TYR A 24 -5.97 -16.82 -13.96
N ASP A 25 -5.08 -15.94 -14.41
CA ASP A 25 -4.49 -15.92 -15.77
C ASP A 25 -5.52 -16.10 -16.91
N GLU A 26 -6.66 -15.40 -16.82
CA GLU A 26 -7.82 -15.44 -17.74
C GLU A 26 -8.78 -16.63 -17.59
N TYR A 27 -8.53 -17.53 -16.63
CA TYR A 27 -9.37 -18.70 -16.40
C TYR A 27 -10.26 -18.53 -15.18
N ILE A 28 -11.47 -19.07 -15.28
CA ILE A 28 -12.43 -19.15 -14.18
C ILE A 28 -12.12 -20.40 -13.36
N ILE A 29 -11.79 -20.18 -12.09
CA ILE A 29 -11.48 -21.19 -11.10
C ILE A 29 -12.61 -21.22 -10.08
N PRO A 30 -13.48 -22.26 -10.09
CA PRO A 30 -14.52 -22.40 -9.08
C PRO A 30 -13.90 -22.89 -7.76
N TYR A 31 -14.17 -22.15 -6.69
CA TYR A 31 -13.82 -22.52 -5.33
C TYR A 31 -15.05 -22.86 -4.53
N VAL A 32 -14.93 -23.84 -3.63
CA VAL A 32 -15.97 -24.09 -2.64
C VAL A 32 -15.81 -23.12 -1.49
N THR A 33 -16.90 -22.48 -1.13
CA THR A 33 -16.94 -21.44 -0.12
C THR A 33 -17.89 -21.76 1.03
N GLY A 34 -18.83 -22.69 0.82
CA GLY A 34 -19.76 -23.12 1.84
C GLY A 34 -20.38 -24.48 1.57
N TYR A 35 -20.95 -25.07 2.62
CA TYR A 35 -21.80 -26.26 2.52
C TYR A 35 -23.18 -25.97 3.11
N PRO A 36 -24.25 -26.56 2.55
CA PRO A 36 -25.60 -26.38 3.08
C PRO A 36 -25.69 -26.91 4.52
N SER A 37 -26.32 -26.14 5.40
CA SER A 37 -26.48 -26.45 6.83
C SER A 37 -27.92 -26.81 7.21
N ILE A 38 -28.93 -26.12 6.67
CA ILE A 38 -30.34 -26.42 6.93
C ILE A 38 -31.20 -25.94 5.75
N THR A 39 -32.24 -26.70 5.43
CA THR A 39 -33.37 -26.27 4.58
C THR A 39 -34.62 -26.24 5.47
N TRP A 40 -35.13 -25.06 5.80
CA TRP A 40 -36.32 -24.95 6.66
C TRP A 40 -37.56 -24.67 5.80
N GLY A 41 -38.48 -25.64 5.75
CA GLY A 41 -39.67 -25.59 4.90
C GLY A 41 -40.64 -24.44 5.21
N GLY A 42 -41.11 -23.80 4.14
CA GLY A 42 -42.15 -22.76 4.11
C GLY A 42 -41.70 -21.47 3.42
N TYR A 43 -40.45 -21.10 3.64
CA TYR A 43 -39.74 -20.02 2.94
C TYR A 43 -38.40 -20.58 2.48
N GLU A 44 -37.99 -20.36 1.23
CA GLU A 44 -36.71 -20.83 0.65
C GLU A 44 -35.50 -20.12 1.30
N ILE A 45 -35.30 -20.30 2.60
CA ILE A 45 -34.12 -19.82 3.31
C ILE A 45 -33.16 -20.99 3.41
N GLU A 46 -32.09 -20.93 2.62
CA GLU A 46 -30.98 -21.86 2.66
C GLU A 46 -29.82 -21.24 3.45
N VAL A 47 -29.40 -21.90 4.52
CA VAL A 47 -28.28 -21.44 5.36
C VAL A 47 -27.04 -22.25 5.02
N PHE A 48 -25.94 -21.54 4.75
CA PHE A 48 -24.65 -22.15 4.43
C PHE A 48 -23.64 -21.94 5.55
N VAL A 49 -22.86 -22.98 5.85
CA VAL A 49 -21.68 -22.86 6.70
C VAL A 49 -20.55 -22.23 5.89
N LYS A 50 -20.04 -21.10 6.35
CA LYS A 50 -18.89 -20.41 5.75
C LYS A 50 -17.60 -21.20 6.01
N LEU A 51 -17.10 -21.94 5.01
CA LEU A 51 -15.95 -22.84 5.13
C LEU A 51 -14.67 -22.14 5.58
N SER A 52 -14.53 -20.87 5.20
CA SER A 52 -13.41 -20.02 5.56
C SER A 52 -13.20 -19.88 7.07
N LYS A 53 -14.24 -20.05 7.90
CA LYS A 53 -14.09 -20.03 9.36
C LYS A 53 -13.47 -21.31 9.93
N PHE A 54 -13.44 -22.39 9.16
CA PHE A 54 -13.01 -23.71 9.60
C PHE A 54 -11.73 -24.16 8.90
N SER A 55 -11.05 -23.29 8.15
CA SER A 55 -9.87 -23.68 7.36
C SER A 55 -8.78 -24.33 8.21
N GLU A 56 -8.48 -23.80 9.40
CA GLU A 56 -7.46 -24.35 10.30
C GLU A 56 -7.90 -25.68 10.92
N TRP A 57 -9.17 -25.77 11.34
CA TRP A 57 -9.71 -27.03 11.87
C TRP A 57 -9.71 -28.14 10.79
N ILE A 58 -10.07 -27.82 9.54
CA ILE A 58 -10.03 -28.77 8.43
C ILE A 58 -8.60 -29.29 8.22
N LYS A 59 -7.60 -28.42 8.30
CA LYS A 59 -6.19 -28.83 8.18
C LYS A 59 -5.82 -29.80 9.30
N GLN A 60 -6.07 -29.41 10.55
CA GLN A 60 -5.76 -30.22 11.72
C GLN A 60 -6.44 -31.59 11.66
N ALA A 61 -7.72 -31.64 11.26
CA ALA A 61 -8.46 -32.88 11.15
C ALA A 61 -7.88 -33.85 10.10
N ILE A 62 -7.40 -33.35 8.95
CA ILE A 62 -6.78 -34.21 7.93
C ILE A 62 -5.43 -34.74 8.41
N GLU A 63 -4.64 -33.90 9.08
CA GLU A 63 -3.36 -34.29 9.68
C GLU A 63 -3.55 -35.37 10.76
N GLU A 64 -4.57 -35.23 11.62
CA GLU A 64 -4.91 -36.22 12.66
C GLU A 64 -5.33 -37.58 12.09
N LEU A 65 -5.89 -37.61 10.88
CA LEU A 65 -6.23 -38.85 10.16
C LEU A 65 -5.01 -39.52 9.52
N GLY A 66 -3.81 -38.94 9.66
CA GLY A 66 -2.56 -39.48 9.10
C GLY A 66 -2.38 -39.21 7.61
N GLU A 67 -3.19 -38.33 7.02
CA GLU A 67 -3.05 -37.91 5.62
C GLU A 67 -2.15 -36.67 5.52
N GLN A 68 -1.22 -36.67 4.56
CA GLN A 68 -0.46 -35.46 4.25
C GLN A 68 -1.30 -34.54 3.38
N ILE A 69 -1.58 -33.32 3.84
CA ILE A 69 -2.28 -32.35 3.02
C ILE A 69 -1.34 -31.84 1.92
N PRO A 70 -1.63 -32.05 0.63
CA PRO A 70 -0.85 -31.45 -0.42
C PRO A 70 -0.97 -29.93 -0.29
N THR A 71 0.14 -29.19 -0.33
CA THR A 71 0.14 -27.71 -0.29
C THR A 71 -0.81 -27.11 -1.34
N SER A 72 -1.01 -27.81 -2.45
CA SER A 72 -1.96 -27.48 -3.53
C SER A 72 -3.44 -27.49 -3.15
N LEU A 73 -3.84 -28.12 -2.03
CA LEU A 73 -5.21 -28.14 -1.54
C LEU A 73 -5.56 -26.90 -0.70
N ILE A 74 -4.55 -26.35 -0.01
CA ILE A 74 -4.69 -25.22 0.93
C ILE A 74 -4.31 -23.90 0.27
N ASP A 75 -3.24 -23.90 -0.55
CA ASP A 75 -2.77 -22.70 -1.23
C ASP A 75 -3.67 -22.42 -2.44
N PRO A 76 -4.44 -21.31 -2.44
CA PRO A 76 -5.35 -21.00 -3.54
C PRO A 76 -4.59 -20.86 -4.88
N LEU A 77 -3.43 -20.23 -4.87
CA LEU A 77 -2.67 -20.02 -6.11
C LEU A 77 -2.16 -21.36 -6.67
N ALA A 78 -1.73 -22.27 -5.81
CA ALA A 78 -1.32 -23.63 -6.22
C ALA A 78 -2.52 -24.41 -6.78
N CYS A 79 -3.69 -24.30 -6.14
CA CYS A 79 -4.90 -24.98 -6.58
C CYS A 79 -5.38 -24.45 -7.94
N ALA A 80 -5.31 -23.13 -8.14
CA ALA A 80 -5.67 -22.48 -9.40
C ALA A 80 -4.77 -22.87 -10.56
N LYS A 81 -3.46 -23.02 -10.31
CA LYS A 81 -2.48 -23.47 -11.31
C LYS A 81 -2.71 -24.92 -11.77
N LYS A 82 -3.39 -25.73 -10.96
CA LYS A 82 -3.63 -27.16 -11.25
C LYS A 82 -4.75 -27.34 -12.29
N HIS A 83 -4.43 -28.05 -13.38
CA HIS A 83 -5.33 -28.32 -14.51
C HIS A 83 -5.93 -27.07 -15.14
N LEU A 84 -5.15 -26.00 -15.24
CA LEU A 84 -5.59 -24.70 -15.76
C LEU A 84 -6.11 -24.80 -17.21
N GLU A 85 -5.47 -25.65 -18.01
CA GLU A 85 -5.79 -25.92 -19.41
C GLU A 85 -7.22 -26.47 -19.62
N LEU A 86 -7.80 -27.12 -18.60
CA LEU A 86 -9.16 -27.65 -18.64
C LEU A 86 -10.21 -26.62 -18.19
N ARG A 87 -9.79 -25.45 -17.71
CA ARG A 87 -10.70 -24.44 -17.17
C ARG A 87 -11.30 -23.58 -18.28
N ARG A 88 -12.51 -23.08 -18.02
CA ARG A 88 -13.18 -22.12 -18.89
C ARG A 88 -12.46 -20.77 -18.82
N LYS A 89 -12.20 -20.16 -19.98
CA LYS A 89 -11.69 -18.79 -20.08
C LYS A 89 -12.80 -17.75 -19.86
N ILE A 90 -12.44 -16.61 -19.29
CA ILE A 90 -13.31 -15.44 -19.25
C ILE A 90 -13.49 -14.87 -20.66
N ASN A 91 -14.66 -14.28 -20.91
CA ASN A 91 -14.87 -13.44 -22.09
C ASN A 91 -14.58 -11.99 -21.68
N GLY A 92 -13.59 -11.35 -22.28
CA GLY A 92 -13.26 -9.95 -22.00
C GLY A 92 -11.76 -9.70 -21.82
N THR A 93 -11.45 -8.55 -21.24
CA THR A 93 -10.09 -8.07 -21.05
C THR A 93 -9.38 -8.83 -19.92
N LYS A 94 -8.08 -9.07 -20.10
CA LYS A 94 -7.23 -9.67 -19.07
C LYS A 94 -7.16 -8.76 -17.84
N PRO A 95 -7.59 -9.21 -16.63
CA PRO A 95 -7.59 -8.37 -15.44
C PRO A 95 -6.19 -8.14 -14.87
N LEU A 96 -5.24 -9.04 -15.14
CA LEU A 96 -3.86 -8.96 -14.65
C LEU A 96 -2.88 -9.04 -15.83
N GLU A 97 -2.12 -7.99 -16.05
CA GLU A 97 -0.99 -7.99 -16.98
C GLU A 97 0.28 -8.39 -16.24
N LYS A 98 0.90 -9.51 -16.64
CA LYS A 98 2.18 -9.98 -16.07
C LYS A 98 3.34 -9.25 -16.73
N ASN A 99 4.40 -8.99 -15.96
CA ASN A 99 5.60 -8.28 -16.42
C ASN A 99 5.33 -6.84 -16.90
N GLY A 100 4.22 -6.25 -16.45
CA GLY A 100 3.93 -4.84 -16.68
C GLY A 100 4.84 -3.93 -15.86
N SER A 101 5.08 -2.73 -16.38
CA SER A 101 5.83 -1.66 -15.72
C SER A 101 5.10 -0.33 -15.85
N ILE A 102 5.31 0.57 -14.89
CA ILE A 102 4.76 1.93 -14.90
C ILE A 102 5.95 2.89 -14.89
N GLU A 103 6.04 3.72 -15.93
CA GLU A 103 7.24 4.54 -16.21
C GLU A 103 7.62 5.45 -15.04
N PHE A 104 6.67 6.18 -14.47
CA PHE A 104 6.89 7.10 -13.35
C PHE A 104 6.81 6.43 -11.97
N MET A 105 6.66 5.11 -11.91
CA MET A 105 6.67 4.39 -10.64
C MET A 105 8.10 4.28 -10.14
N VAL A 106 8.24 4.45 -8.83
CA VAL A 106 9.49 4.35 -8.11
C VAL A 106 9.37 3.25 -7.07
N LYS A 107 10.38 2.37 -6.95
CA LYS A 107 10.45 1.37 -5.89
C LYS A 107 11.28 1.91 -4.72
N LEU A 108 10.77 1.75 -3.52
CA LEU A 108 11.37 2.18 -2.27
C LEU A 108 11.80 0.92 -1.51
N GLN A 109 13.09 0.76 -1.29
CA GLN A 109 13.67 -0.44 -0.68
C GLN A 109 14.42 -0.06 0.60
N ASP A 110 14.28 -0.88 1.64
CA ASP A 110 15.18 -0.84 2.79
C ASP A 110 16.59 -1.32 2.38
N ASN A 111 17.60 -1.02 3.21
CA ASN A 111 19.01 -1.35 2.96
C ASN A 111 19.19 -2.79 2.41
N PRO A 112 19.90 -2.99 1.29
CA PRO A 112 20.09 -4.32 0.66
C PRO A 112 20.73 -5.39 1.56
N GLU A 113 21.34 -5.00 2.68
CA GLU A 113 21.93 -5.93 3.65
C GLU A 113 20.92 -6.57 4.62
N THR A 114 19.72 -6.00 4.74
CA THR A 114 18.64 -6.58 5.55
C THR A 114 17.64 -7.26 4.63
N ASN A 115 17.46 -8.57 4.81
CA ASN A 115 16.44 -9.40 4.13
C ASN A 115 14.98 -9.00 4.48
N SER A 116 14.70 -7.72 4.76
CA SER A 116 13.36 -7.18 5.00
C SER A 116 12.76 -6.68 3.70
N SER A 117 11.87 -7.48 3.14
CA SER A 117 11.16 -7.27 1.87
C SER A 117 10.03 -6.24 1.93
N SER A 118 10.08 -5.23 2.82
CA SER A 118 9.10 -4.13 2.85
C SER A 118 9.34 -3.19 1.68
N VAL A 119 9.02 -3.66 0.48
CA VAL A 119 9.05 -2.86 -0.74
C VAL A 119 7.84 -1.95 -0.70
N CYS A 120 8.07 -0.65 -0.51
CA CYS A 120 7.09 0.37 -0.82
C CYS A 120 7.30 0.86 -2.25
N ALA A 121 6.37 1.67 -2.73
CA ALA A 121 6.46 2.35 -4.00
C ALA A 121 6.16 3.84 -3.84
N GLY A 122 6.45 4.59 -4.89
CA GLY A 122 6.11 5.99 -5.02
C GLY A 122 5.90 6.37 -6.47
N VAL A 123 5.57 7.64 -6.66
CA VAL A 123 5.24 8.25 -7.94
C VAL A 123 6.12 9.45 -8.17
N LEU A 124 6.87 9.45 -9.26
CA LEU A 124 7.63 10.61 -9.69
C LEU A 124 6.65 11.69 -10.16
N ILE A 125 6.53 12.78 -9.42
CA ILE A 125 5.59 13.90 -9.70
C ILE A 125 6.29 15.14 -10.28
N LYS A 126 7.62 15.19 -10.16
CA LYS A 126 8.55 16.12 -10.83
C LYS A 126 9.88 15.39 -11.03
N ASN A 127 10.76 15.89 -11.90
CA ASN A 127 12.06 15.26 -12.19
C ASN A 127 12.90 14.95 -10.95
N ASP A 128 12.67 15.62 -9.82
CA ASP A 128 13.42 15.44 -8.58
C ASP A 128 12.52 15.32 -7.34
N PHE A 129 11.22 15.03 -7.53
CA PHE A 129 10.28 14.78 -6.43
C PHE A 129 9.46 13.52 -6.65
N VAL A 130 9.43 12.69 -5.62
CA VAL A 130 8.62 11.47 -5.55
C VAL A 130 7.56 11.64 -4.45
N ALA A 131 6.31 11.35 -4.75
CA ALA A 131 5.27 11.21 -3.76
C ALA A 131 5.11 9.75 -3.34
N THR A 132 4.93 9.50 -2.04
CA THR A 132 4.68 8.16 -1.49
C THR A 132 3.78 8.27 -0.26
N LEU A 133 3.45 7.14 0.36
CA LEU A 133 2.75 7.13 1.64
C LEU A 133 3.69 7.55 2.76
N ALA A 134 3.17 8.25 3.77
CA ALA A 134 3.98 8.68 4.91
C ALA A 134 4.55 7.48 5.70
N GLN A 135 3.79 6.39 5.83
CA GLN A 135 4.26 5.14 6.46
C GLN A 135 5.43 4.46 5.73
N CYS A 136 5.70 4.84 4.47
CA CYS A 136 6.80 4.26 3.70
C CYS A 136 8.14 4.96 3.95
N THR A 137 8.27 5.92 4.89
CA THR A 137 9.43 6.82 4.97
C THR A 137 10.61 6.37 5.87
N THR A 138 10.65 5.10 6.30
CA THR A 138 11.48 4.68 7.44
C THR A 138 12.96 4.38 7.18
N ASN A 139 13.44 4.12 5.95
CA ASN A 139 14.85 4.25 5.48
C ASN A 139 14.99 3.76 4.02
N LEU A 140 14.87 4.65 3.04
CA LEU A 140 14.65 4.23 1.66
C LEU A 140 15.82 4.52 0.70
N ILE A 141 16.29 3.48 0.02
CA ILE A 141 16.99 3.59 -1.26
C ILE A 141 15.93 3.63 -2.37
N ILE A 142 16.06 4.59 -3.29
CA ILE A 142 15.13 4.74 -4.42
C ILE A 142 15.68 3.99 -5.63
N VAL A 143 14.87 3.09 -6.19
CA VAL A 143 15.12 2.43 -7.47
C VAL A 143 14.06 2.87 -8.47
N LEU A 144 14.51 3.51 -9.55
CA LEU A 144 13.66 4.02 -10.62
C LEU A 144 13.31 2.93 -11.65
N SER A 145 12.38 3.25 -12.56
CA SER A 145 11.89 2.30 -13.57
C SER A 145 12.96 1.85 -14.58
N ASP A 146 13.95 2.70 -14.85
CA ASP A 146 15.14 2.41 -15.67
C ASP A 146 16.23 1.66 -14.88
N SER A 147 15.92 1.21 -13.67
CA SER A 147 16.84 0.55 -12.72
C SER A 147 17.96 1.46 -12.19
N SER A 148 17.88 2.78 -12.41
CA SER A 148 18.81 3.72 -11.78
C SER A 148 18.50 3.85 -10.28
N ILE A 149 19.57 3.96 -9.49
CA ILE A 149 19.48 4.10 -8.03
C ILE A 149 19.81 5.54 -7.68
N ILE A 150 18.90 6.21 -6.97
CA ILE A 150 19.08 7.59 -6.54
C ILE A 150 18.85 7.68 -5.03
N THR A 151 19.63 8.52 -4.36
CA THR A 151 19.47 8.75 -2.92
C THR A 151 18.48 9.89 -2.66
N ILE A 152 17.84 9.81 -1.50
CA ILE A 152 16.91 10.84 -1.03
C ILE A 152 17.71 11.94 -0.33
N ARG A 153 17.47 13.18 -0.72
CA ARG A 153 18.03 14.38 -0.08
C ARG A 153 17.19 14.80 1.13
N ASP A 154 15.88 14.95 0.93
CA ASP A 154 14.95 15.44 1.95
C ASP A 154 13.67 14.59 1.97
N ILE A 155 13.07 14.45 3.16
CA ILE A 155 11.79 13.74 3.38
C ILE A 155 10.82 14.71 4.04
N PHE A 156 9.70 14.99 3.38
CA PHE A 156 8.62 15.84 3.86
C PHE A 156 7.37 15.00 4.12
N ILE A 157 7.07 14.72 5.39
CA ILE A 157 5.85 14.03 5.80
C ILE A 157 4.75 15.07 6.00
N HIS A 158 3.51 14.77 5.62
CA HIS A 158 2.39 15.67 5.86
C HIS A 158 2.27 15.97 7.38
N PRO A 159 2.15 17.24 7.81
CA PRO A 159 2.26 17.62 9.23
C PRO A 159 1.14 17.04 10.10
N GLU A 160 -0.02 16.76 9.51
CA GLU A 160 -1.18 16.17 10.19
C GLU A 160 -1.21 14.63 10.10
N TYR A 161 -0.17 14.01 9.56
CA TYR A 161 -0.05 12.55 9.56
C TYR A 161 0.27 12.02 10.96
N SER A 162 -0.33 10.89 11.32
CA SER A 162 0.03 10.13 12.51
C SER A 162 0.28 8.67 12.15
N GLU A 163 1.23 8.03 12.82
CA GLU A 163 1.63 6.66 12.52
C GLU A 163 0.43 5.70 12.62
N GLY A 164 0.28 4.85 11.60
CA GLY A 164 -0.84 3.90 11.50
C GLY A 164 -2.19 4.50 11.11
N SER A 165 -2.29 5.82 10.95
CA SER A 165 -3.48 6.50 10.45
C SER A 165 -3.57 6.42 8.93
N PHE A 166 -4.80 6.36 8.40
CA PHE A 166 -5.08 6.53 6.98
C PHE A 166 -5.23 8.00 6.58
N TYR A 167 -5.48 8.89 7.54
CA TYR A 167 -5.59 10.33 7.29
C TYR A 167 -4.24 10.97 7.04
N ASN A 168 -4.18 11.83 6.03
CA ASN A 168 -2.99 12.55 5.62
C ASN A 168 -1.77 11.65 5.38
N ASN A 169 -1.99 10.39 4.97
CA ASN A 169 -0.94 9.40 4.79
C ASN A 169 -0.17 9.61 3.48
N ILE A 170 0.51 10.75 3.39
CA ILE A 170 1.27 11.19 2.22
C ILE A 170 2.59 11.84 2.64
N ALA A 171 3.64 11.56 1.88
CA ALA A 171 4.94 12.17 2.00
C ALA A 171 5.54 12.52 0.63
N LEU A 172 6.40 13.53 0.60
CA LEU A 172 7.20 13.91 -0.56
C LEU A 172 8.67 13.65 -0.27
N LEU A 173 9.36 13.03 -1.22
CA LEU A 173 10.78 12.73 -1.18
C LEU A 173 11.47 13.59 -2.23
N LYS A 174 12.47 14.35 -1.81
CA LYS A 174 13.33 15.11 -2.70
C LYS A 174 14.52 14.26 -3.10
N LEU A 175 14.78 14.14 -4.39
CA LEU A 175 15.95 13.42 -4.91
C LEU A 175 17.20 14.30 -4.88
N VAL A 176 18.38 13.68 -4.76
CA VAL A 176 19.67 14.40 -4.86
C VAL A 176 19.95 14.96 -6.26
N SER A 177 19.35 14.36 -7.29
CA SER A 177 19.51 14.75 -8.69
C SER A 177 18.21 14.57 -9.45
N GLU A 178 18.05 15.35 -10.52
CA GLU A 178 16.94 15.17 -11.47
C GLU A 178 17.06 13.87 -12.26
N THR A 179 15.91 13.27 -12.59
CA THR A 179 15.76 12.08 -13.42
C THR A 179 15.39 12.45 -14.85
N SER A 180 15.77 11.61 -15.82
CA SER A 180 15.29 11.71 -17.21
C SER A 180 13.90 11.10 -17.43
N ILE A 181 13.37 10.34 -16.47
CA ILE A 181 12.03 9.74 -16.51
C ILE A 181 10.96 10.82 -16.52
N ARG A 182 9.93 10.64 -17.35
CA ARG A 182 8.80 11.57 -17.41
C ARG A 182 7.95 11.47 -16.13
N PRO A 183 7.75 12.58 -15.39
CA PRO A 183 6.88 12.57 -14.22
C PRO A 183 5.39 12.41 -14.58
N ALA A 184 4.62 11.89 -13.63
CA ALA A 184 3.18 11.73 -13.75
C ALA A 184 2.42 13.06 -13.68
N TYR A 185 1.30 13.14 -14.40
CA TYR A 185 0.30 14.19 -14.19
C TYR A 185 -0.59 13.83 -12.99
N PHE A 186 -0.60 14.67 -11.95
CA PHE A 186 -1.22 14.29 -10.67
C PHE A 186 -2.31 15.25 -10.12
N LEU A 187 -2.34 16.52 -10.54
CA LEU A 187 -3.24 17.54 -9.95
C LEU A 187 -4.50 17.87 -10.76
N ARG A 188 -4.72 17.26 -11.93
CA ARG A 188 -5.82 17.65 -12.82
C ARG A 188 -6.58 16.45 -13.38
N GLN A 189 -7.51 15.93 -12.60
CA GLN A 189 -8.27 14.73 -12.97
C GLN A 189 -9.75 14.90 -12.61
N PRO A 190 -10.52 15.60 -13.46
CA PRO A 190 -11.96 15.73 -13.25
C PRO A 190 -12.67 14.39 -13.51
N TYR A 191 -13.81 14.19 -12.84
CA TYR A 191 -14.70 13.04 -13.05
C TYR A 191 -14.04 11.66 -12.82
N LEU A 192 -13.22 11.55 -11.76
CA LEU A 192 -12.53 10.30 -11.41
C LEU A 192 -13.50 9.10 -11.29
N ASP A 193 -14.71 9.32 -10.82
CA ASP A 193 -15.72 8.28 -10.60
C ASP A 193 -16.33 7.69 -11.89
N GLN A 194 -16.04 8.28 -13.04
CA GLN A 194 -16.42 7.78 -14.36
C GLN A 194 -15.27 7.04 -15.06
N LYS A 195 -14.10 6.97 -14.43
CA LYS A 195 -12.89 6.38 -14.99
C LYS A 195 -12.62 5.01 -14.39
N THR A 196 -11.83 4.23 -15.13
CA THR A 196 -11.20 3.01 -14.63
C THR A 196 -9.72 3.27 -14.39
N ALA A 197 -9.16 2.49 -13.49
CA ALA A 197 -7.78 2.59 -13.10
C ALA A 197 -7.10 1.23 -13.09
N SER A 198 -5.78 1.31 -13.02
CA SER A 198 -4.89 0.18 -12.86
C SER A 198 -3.92 0.43 -11.71
N VAL A 199 -3.49 -0.64 -11.03
CA VAL A 199 -2.53 -0.56 -9.93
C VAL A 199 -1.45 -1.61 -10.08
N TYR A 200 -0.22 -1.25 -9.73
CA TYR A 200 0.89 -2.18 -9.68
C TYR A 200 0.88 -3.03 -8.41
N GLY A 201 1.12 -4.32 -8.61
CA GLY A 201 1.34 -5.28 -7.54
C GLY A 201 2.29 -6.39 -7.97
N LYS A 202 2.24 -7.47 -7.20
CA LYS A 202 3.06 -8.66 -7.43
C LYS A 202 2.25 -9.94 -7.23
N GLU A 203 2.45 -10.93 -8.08
CA GLU A 203 1.96 -12.29 -7.84
C GLU A 203 2.92 -12.98 -6.86
N ARG A 204 2.37 -13.55 -5.79
CA ARG A 204 3.14 -14.30 -4.79
C ARG A 204 3.73 -15.55 -5.44
N ASN A 205 5.04 -15.75 -5.30
CA ASN A 205 5.65 -17.01 -5.74
C ASN A 205 5.36 -18.15 -4.73
N ASN A 206 4.98 -19.32 -5.24
CA ASN A 206 4.75 -20.53 -4.42
C ASN A 206 6.07 -21.28 -4.30
N GLY A 207 6.90 -20.92 -3.33
CA GLY A 207 8.18 -21.59 -3.08
C GLY A 207 7.99 -23.07 -2.72
N THR A 208 8.17 -23.96 -3.68
CA THR A 208 8.48 -25.38 -3.44
C THR A 208 9.99 -25.55 -3.44
N GLY A 209 10.65 -25.17 -2.34
CA GLY A 209 12.05 -25.51 -2.06
C GLY A 209 13.12 -24.82 -2.93
N PHE A 210 14.02 -24.10 -2.26
CA PHE A 210 15.32 -23.61 -2.75
C PHE A 210 15.35 -22.68 -3.98
N GLU A 211 15.75 -21.44 -3.69
CA GLU A 211 16.45 -20.50 -4.60
C GLU A 211 15.80 -20.20 -5.96
N ASP A 212 14.84 -19.26 -5.99
CA ASP A 212 15.11 -17.95 -6.60
C ASP A 212 13.99 -16.94 -6.28
N SER A 213 14.41 -15.78 -5.81
CA SER A 213 13.62 -14.73 -5.18
C SER A 213 13.19 -13.66 -6.18
N SER A 214 12.13 -13.89 -6.95
CA SER A 214 11.42 -12.76 -7.57
C SER A 214 9.92 -13.01 -7.65
N ASP A 215 9.14 -12.24 -6.90
CA ASP A 215 7.70 -12.13 -7.14
C ASP A 215 7.49 -11.62 -8.57
N ILE A 216 6.47 -12.14 -9.28
CA ILE A 216 6.20 -11.73 -10.66
C ILE A 216 5.48 -10.38 -10.62
N PRO A 217 6.02 -9.32 -11.24
CA PRO A 217 5.34 -8.03 -11.27
C PRO A 217 4.05 -8.11 -12.09
N VAL A 218 2.97 -7.52 -11.59
CA VAL A 218 1.66 -7.52 -12.23
C VAL A 218 1.02 -6.13 -12.20
N ILE A 219 0.29 -5.78 -13.25
CA ILE A 219 -0.60 -4.62 -13.27
C ILE A 219 -2.03 -5.13 -13.28
N ALA A 220 -2.80 -4.75 -12.27
CA ALA A 220 -4.21 -5.06 -12.17
C ALA A 220 -5.03 -3.97 -12.86
N HIS A 221 -5.85 -4.34 -13.84
CA HIS A 221 -6.62 -3.43 -14.71
C HIS A 221 -8.12 -3.50 -14.41
N GLY A 222 -8.86 -2.50 -14.89
CA GLY A 222 -10.33 -2.52 -14.84
C GLY A 222 -10.90 -2.26 -13.45
N LEU A 223 -10.19 -1.52 -12.61
CA LEU A 223 -10.68 -1.11 -11.29
C LEU A 223 -11.56 0.12 -11.45
N SER A 224 -12.81 0.07 -11.00
CA SER A 224 -13.66 1.26 -10.90
C SER A 224 -13.21 2.12 -9.73
N ILE A 225 -13.18 3.44 -9.94
CA ILE A 225 -12.90 4.39 -8.87
C ILE A 225 -14.23 4.78 -8.20
N LEU A 226 -14.38 4.44 -6.93
CA LEU A 226 -15.54 4.77 -6.12
C LEU A 226 -15.22 5.96 -5.20
N LEU A 227 -16.06 6.99 -5.25
CA LEU A 227 -15.98 8.11 -4.30
C LEU A 227 -16.25 7.63 -2.87
N ASN A 228 -15.75 8.37 -1.90
CA ASN A 228 -15.84 8.05 -0.47
C ASN A 228 -17.25 7.63 -0.02
N TYR A 229 -18.31 8.31 -0.46
CA TYR A 229 -19.70 7.99 -0.07
C TYR A 229 -20.31 6.75 -0.75
N LYS A 230 -19.67 6.22 -1.80
CA LYS A 230 -20.05 4.96 -2.46
C LYS A 230 -19.15 3.79 -2.06
N CYS A 231 -18.06 4.06 -1.37
CA CYS A 231 -17.13 3.03 -0.91
C CYS A 231 -17.52 2.52 0.48
N TYR A 232 -17.45 1.20 0.65
CA TYR A 232 -17.70 0.53 1.92
C TYR A 232 -16.44 -0.23 2.38
N PRO A 233 -15.57 0.41 3.19
CA PRO A 233 -14.36 -0.24 3.69
C PRO A 233 -14.66 -1.54 4.42
N THR A 234 -13.72 -2.48 4.36
CA THR A 234 -13.74 -3.74 5.10
C THR A 234 -13.67 -3.49 6.61
N GLU A 235 -13.99 -4.49 7.43
CA GLU A 235 -13.92 -4.37 8.89
C GLU A 235 -12.50 -4.00 9.36
N GLU A 236 -11.47 -4.61 8.76
CA GLU A 236 -10.06 -4.32 9.04
C GLU A 236 -9.70 -2.87 8.71
N GLN A 237 -10.13 -2.37 7.53
CA GLN A 237 -9.88 -1.00 7.11
C GLN A 237 -10.60 0.02 8.02
N ARG A 238 -11.79 -0.30 8.52
CA ARG A 238 -12.55 0.59 9.41
C ARG A 238 -11.83 0.84 10.73
N LEU A 239 -11.02 -0.09 11.21
CA LEU A 239 -10.24 0.08 12.44
C LEU A 239 -9.24 1.24 12.32
N GLN A 240 -8.76 1.54 11.11
CA GLN A 240 -7.82 2.64 10.83
C GLN A 240 -8.53 3.92 10.33
N LEU A 241 -9.87 3.89 10.18
CA LEU A 241 -10.71 4.98 9.69
C LEU A 241 -11.69 5.45 10.77
N ALA A 242 -11.17 5.95 11.90
CA ALA A 242 -11.99 6.39 13.03
C ALA A 242 -13.03 7.48 12.68
N GLN A 243 -12.72 8.32 11.69
CA GLN A 243 -13.59 9.40 11.17
C GLN A 243 -14.27 9.01 9.84
N GLY A 244 -14.22 7.74 9.44
CA GLY A 244 -14.65 7.27 8.13
C GLY A 244 -13.76 7.77 6.98
N LEU A 245 -14.23 7.57 5.75
CA LEU A 245 -13.52 8.03 4.54
C LEU A 245 -13.68 9.54 4.35
N GLN A 246 -12.56 10.26 4.37
CA GLN A 246 -12.51 11.70 4.10
C GLN A 246 -12.36 12.01 2.60
N PHE A 247 -12.40 13.30 2.22
CA PHE A 247 -12.28 13.74 0.82
C PHE A 247 -10.93 13.39 0.16
N GLU A 248 -9.89 13.12 0.96
CA GLU A 248 -8.61 12.56 0.50
C GLU A 248 -8.69 11.11 0.05
N HIS A 249 -9.80 10.41 0.31
CA HIS A 249 -9.94 8.99 0.05
C HIS A 249 -10.89 8.67 -1.11
N VAL A 250 -10.48 7.71 -1.91
CA VAL A 250 -11.35 6.97 -2.84
C VAL A 250 -11.07 5.48 -2.72
N CYS A 251 -11.93 4.65 -3.31
CA CYS A 251 -11.68 3.23 -3.38
C CYS A 251 -11.54 2.75 -4.83
N LEU A 252 -10.69 1.75 -5.02
CA LEU A 252 -10.60 0.95 -6.22
C LEU A 252 -11.37 -0.34 -5.96
N GLN A 253 -12.27 -0.68 -6.87
CA GLN A 253 -13.02 -1.92 -6.76
C GLN A 253 -13.29 -2.54 -8.14
N ASN A 254 -13.17 -3.86 -8.21
CA ASN A 254 -13.71 -4.66 -9.31
C ASN A 254 -14.59 -5.76 -8.71
N ASP A 255 -15.75 -6.02 -9.32
CA ASP A 255 -16.73 -6.99 -8.83
C ASP A 255 -16.30 -8.45 -9.07
N GLN A 256 -15.30 -8.67 -9.92
CA GLN A 256 -14.66 -9.97 -10.09
C GLN A 256 -13.72 -10.26 -8.92
N PHE A 257 -13.55 -11.54 -8.63
CA PHE A 257 -12.63 -12.00 -7.59
C PHE A 257 -11.38 -12.58 -8.22
N LEU A 258 -10.20 -12.11 -7.80
CA LEU A 258 -8.93 -12.74 -8.17
C LEU A 258 -8.61 -13.85 -7.18
N VAL A 259 -7.98 -14.92 -7.69
CA VAL A 259 -7.42 -15.94 -6.81
C VAL A 259 -6.45 -15.26 -5.82
N PRO A 260 -6.57 -15.51 -4.50
CA PRO A 260 -5.69 -14.89 -3.52
C PRO A 260 -4.22 -15.13 -3.81
N GLY A 261 -3.42 -14.07 -3.71
CA GLY A 261 -2.00 -14.11 -4.04
C GLY A 261 -1.69 -13.88 -5.53
N SER A 262 -2.70 -13.84 -6.42
CA SER A 262 -2.48 -13.45 -7.82
C SER A 262 -2.12 -11.97 -7.99
N CYS A 263 -2.56 -11.12 -7.05
CA CYS A 263 -2.15 -9.72 -7.03
C CYS A 263 -2.07 -9.21 -5.59
N VAL A 264 -0.86 -8.86 -5.16
CA VAL A 264 -0.58 -8.17 -3.90
C VAL A 264 -0.06 -6.79 -4.27
N ALA A 265 -0.91 -5.77 -4.14
CA ALA A 265 -0.54 -4.41 -4.46
C ALA A 265 0.54 -3.90 -3.51
N ILE A 266 1.46 -3.10 -4.04
CA ILE A 266 2.52 -2.48 -3.25
C ILE A 266 1.99 -1.16 -2.67
N LEU A 267 2.29 -0.93 -1.39
CA LEU A 267 1.94 0.31 -0.71
C LEU A 267 2.65 1.50 -1.37
N GLY A 268 1.89 2.56 -1.66
CA GLY A 268 2.40 3.71 -2.40
C GLY A 268 2.51 3.50 -3.91
N SER A 269 2.04 2.36 -4.44
CA SER A 269 1.94 2.17 -5.88
C SER A 269 1.09 3.27 -6.51
N PRO A 270 1.48 3.81 -7.68
CA PRO A 270 0.61 4.69 -8.44
C PRO A 270 -0.70 4.00 -8.78
N VAL A 271 -1.78 4.73 -8.59
CA VAL A 271 -3.02 4.47 -9.34
C VAL A 271 -2.83 5.10 -10.70
N VAL A 272 -3.03 4.35 -11.79
CA VAL A 272 -2.88 4.85 -13.16
C VAL A 272 -4.24 4.88 -13.82
N LEU A 273 -4.61 6.00 -14.43
CA LEU A 273 -5.88 6.08 -15.15
C LEU A 273 -5.80 5.30 -16.46
N SER A 274 -6.79 4.45 -16.73
CA SER A 274 -6.77 3.61 -17.93
C SER A 274 -6.92 4.43 -19.23
N ASP A 275 -7.53 5.62 -19.16
CA ASP A 275 -7.68 6.55 -20.29
C ASP A 275 -6.52 7.55 -20.44
N ASP A 276 -5.64 7.63 -19.45
CA ASP A 276 -4.44 8.47 -19.47
C ASP A 276 -3.32 7.81 -18.66
N ILE A 277 -2.55 6.95 -19.33
CA ILE A 277 -1.47 6.17 -18.73
C ILE A 277 -0.34 7.04 -18.14
N GLY A 278 -0.29 8.33 -18.47
CA GLY A 278 0.65 9.32 -17.92
C GLY A 278 0.18 9.97 -16.62
N SER A 279 -1.05 9.66 -16.17
CA SER A 279 -1.70 10.30 -15.04
C SER A 279 -1.80 9.39 -13.82
N SER A 280 -1.59 9.97 -12.63
CA SER A 280 -1.78 9.28 -11.36
C SER A 280 -2.54 10.14 -10.33
N PRO A 281 -3.81 9.82 -10.01
CA PRO A 281 -4.62 10.60 -9.05
C PRO A 281 -4.11 10.56 -7.62
N GLY A 282 -3.37 9.50 -7.29
CA GLY A 282 -3.14 9.13 -5.91
C GLY A 282 -2.36 7.83 -5.79
N LEU A 283 -2.25 7.39 -4.54
CA LEU A 283 -1.40 6.29 -4.11
C LEU A 283 -2.25 5.19 -3.50
N TYR A 284 -1.97 3.94 -3.90
CA TYR A 284 -2.56 2.77 -3.27
C TYR A 284 -2.15 2.69 -1.80
N MET A 285 -3.12 2.65 -0.88
CA MET A 285 -2.85 2.71 0.56
C MET A 285 -3.19 1.43 1.32
N SER A 286 -4.33 0.78 1.02
CA SER A 286 -4.72 -0.42 1.77
C SER A 286 -5.75 -1.24 1.00
N GLY A 287 -5.61 -2.56 1.00
CA GLY A 287 -6.59 -3.46 0.42
C GLY A 287 -5.98 -4.81 0.09
N ARG A 288 -6.85 -5.74 -0.31
CA ARG A 288 -6.44 -7.07 -0.73
C ARG A 288 -6.71 -7.26 -2.21
N ASN A 289 -6.00 -8.21 -2.81
CA ASN A 289 -6.21 -8.61 -4.20
C ASN A 289 -6.27 -7.42 -5.18
N CYS A 290 -5.51 -6.35 -4.91
CA CYS A 290 -5.47 -5.12 -5.70
C CYS A 290 -6.82 -4.40 -5.92
N GLY A 291 -7.82 -4.67 -5.08
CA GLY A 291 -9.18 -4.10 -5.21
C GLY A 291 -10.19 -5.03 -5.88
N PHE A 292 -9.84 -6.29 -6.15
CA PHE A 292 -10.78 -7.28 -6.71
C PHE A 292 -11.57 -7.98 -5.61
N GLY A 293 -12.90 -7.95 -5.73
CA GLY A 293 -13.86 -8.55 -4.80
C GLY A 293 -14.06 -7.77 -3.50
N GLU A 294 -13.08 -6.95 -3.10
CA GLU A 294 -13.12 -6.09 -1.93
C GLU A 294 -12.49 -4.72 -2.27
N PRO A 295 -12.99 -3.61 -1.71
CA PRO A 295 -12.46 -2.30 -2.03
C PRO A 295 -11.05 -2.10 -1.48
N ALA A 296 -10.19 -1.51 -2.28
CA ALA A 296 -8.90 -1.00 -1.85
C ALA A 296 -8.94 0.53 -1.72
N ILE A 297 -8.41 1.07 -0.64
CA ILE A 297 -8.38 2.49 -0.34
C ILE A 297 -7.15 3.12 -0.99
N VAL A 298 -7.37 4.30 -1.57
CA VAL A 298 -6.38 5.16 -2.21
C VAL A 298 -6.42 6.53 -1.54
N VAL A 299 -5.24 7.12 -1.33
CA VAL A 299 -5.11 8.54 -0.96
C VAL A 299 -4.87 9.39 -2.21
N LEU A 300 -5.68 10.43 -2.40
CA LEU A 300 -5.64 11.33 -3.55
C LEU A 300 -4.64 12.47 -3.35
N PHE A 301 -3.96 12.90 -4.43
CA PHE A 301 -3.07 14.07 -4.36
C PHE A 301 -3.83 15.41 -4.30
N LEU A 302 -4.97 15.50 -4.97
CA LEU A 302 -5.69 16.77 -5.14
C LEU A 302 -6.06 17.44 -3.80
N PRO A 303 -6.56 16.72 -2.77
CA PRO A 303 -6.85 17.32 -1.48
C PRO A 303 -5.61 17.85 -0.74
N HIS A 304 -4.42 17.34 -1.04
CA HIS A 304 -3.16 17.83 -0.49
C HIS A 304 -2.45 18.84 -1.41
N LYS A 305 -3.08 19.30 -2.50
CA LYS A 305 -2.46 20.18 -3.50
C LYS A 305 -1.75 21.39 -2.88
N THR A 306 -2.40 22.07 -1.94
CA THR A 306 -1.84 23.27 -1.30
C THR A 306 -0.54 22.94 -0.56
N TRP A 307 -0.54 21.85 0.20
CA TRP A 307 0.66 21.38 0.90
C TRP A 307 1.74 20.92 -0.09
N ILE A 308 1.39 20.12 -1.09
CA ILE A 308 2.33 19.64 -2.11
C ILE A 308 3.02 20.81 -2.81
N ASN A 309 2.25 21.79 -3.29
CA ASN A 309 2.79 22.97 -3.96
C ASN A 309 3.67 23.80 -3.03
N SER A 310 3.32 23.94 -1.75
CA SER A 310 4.15 24.66 -0.79
C SER A 310 5.56 24.08 -0.63
N ILE A 311 5.72 22.77 -0.85
CA ILE A 311 7.01 22.07 -0.80
C ILE A 311 7.74 22.12 -2.16
N ILE A 312 7.03 21.90 -3.27
CA ILE A 312 7.64 21.84 -4.61
C ILE A 312 8.05 23.22 -5.14
N GLU A 313 7.23 24.24 -4.86
CA GLU A 313 7.44 25.63 -5.28
C GLU A 313 8.28 26.41 -4.27
N ALA A 314 8.57 25.83 -3.10
CA ALA A 314 9.60 26.38 -2.22
C ALA A 314 10.87 26.57 -3.07
N PRO A 315 11.52 27.74 -3.00
CA PRO A 315 12.77 27.94 -3.72
C PRO A 315 13.71 26.80 -3.36
N SER A 316 14.60 26.40 -4.27
CA SER A 316 15.70 25.48 -3.98
C SER A 316 16.62 26.12 -2.94
N ARG A 317 16.13 26.20 -1.71
CA ARG A 317 16.88 26.60 -0.56
C ARG A 317 17.67 25.35 -0.25
N GLU A 318 18.99 25.46 -0.37
CA GLU A 318 19.88 24.52 0.28
C GLU A 318 19.47 24.50 1.75
N LEU A 319 18.57 23.59 2.12
CA LEU A 319 18.42 23.19 3.50
C LEU A 319 19.77 22.56 3.80
N VAL A 320 20.66 23.35 4.40
CA VAL A 320 22.00 22.89 4.70
C VAL A 320 21.85 21.91 5.85
N VAL A 321 21.74 20.64 5.48
CA VAL A 321 21.66 19.54 6.41
C VAL A 321 23.07 19.24 6.88
N TYR A 322 23.33 19.49 8.16
CA TYR A 322 24.62 19.21 8.78
C TYR A 322 24.50 17.94 9.62
N ILE A 323 25.35 16.96 9.31
CA ILE A 323 25.53 15.80 10.18
C ILE A 323 26.69 16.14 11.12
N ILE A 324 26.44 16.13 12.42
CA ILE A 324 27.52 16.24 13.41
C ILE A 324 27.98 14.81 13.71
N PRO A 325 29.13 14.37 13.18
CA PRO A 325 29.65 13.07 13.53
C PRO A 325 29.97 13.07 15.03
N ASN A 326 29.70 11.94 15.69
CA ASN A 326 29.99 11.64 17.10
C ASN A 326 28.96 12.04 18.17
N LEU A 327 27.85 12.71 17.82
CA LEU A 327 26.77 12.97 18.78
C LEU A 327 25.71 11.86 18.75
N LYS A 328 25.35 11.33 19.91
CA LYS A 328 24.33 10.29 20.13
C LYS A 328 23.06 10.90 20.74
N LEU A 329 22.02 10.09 20.88
CA LEU A 329 20.81 10.46 21.60
C LEU A 329 21.18 11.01 23.00
N SER A 330 20.51 12.09 23.39
CA SER A 330 20.71 12.87 24.63
C SER A 330 22.00 13.69 24.71
N ASP A 331 22.87 13.68 23.70
CA ASP A 331 24.02 14.57 23.68
C ASP A 331 23.61 16.03 23.42
N LYS A 332 24.36 16.97 24.01
CA LYS A 332 24.18 18.40 23.72
C LYS A 332 24.80 18.73 22.37
N CYS A 333 24.07 19.49 21.58
CA CYS A 333 24.47 19.94 20.25
C CYS A 333 24.38 21.46 20.16
N LEU A 334 25.16 22.03 19.25
CA LEU A 334 25.22 23.47 19.02
C LEU A 334 25.02 23.76 17.53
N TYR A 335 24.09 24.65 17.24
CA TYR A 335 23.88 25.17 15.90
C TYR A 335 24.95 26.22 15.57
N GLN A 336 25.21 26.44 14.27
CA GLN A 336 26.17 27.45 13.83
C GLN A 336 25.75 28.88 14.19
N ASP A 337 24.45 29.12 14.39
CA ASP A 337 23.90 30.40 14.87
C ASP A 337 24.07 30.60 16.40
N GLY A 338 24.67 29.64 17.10
CA GLY A 338 24.88 29.66 18.55
C GLY A 338 23.70 29.09 19.36
N THR A 339 22.61 28.66 18.71
CA THR A 339 21.47 28.02 19.37
C THR A 339 21.93 26.71 20.01
N LYS A 340 21.55 26.48 21.27
CA LYS A 340 21.82 25.24 21.99
C LYS A 340 20.67 24.27 21.82
N GLY A 341 20.98 23.00 21.60
CA GLY A 341 19.99 21.94 21.49
C GLY A 341 20.43 20.63 22.15
N THR A 342 19.53 19.66 22.10
CA THR A 342 19.78 18.28 22.56
C THR A 342 19.41 17.31 21.44
N CYS A 343 20.24 16.31 21.21
CA CYS A 343 19.98 15.25 20.25
C CYS A 343 18.82 14.38 20.74
N VAL A 344 17.69 14.42 20.05
CA VAL A 344 16.47 13.66 20.37
C VAL A 344 16.01 12.89 19.13
N THR A 345 15.07 11.95 19.30
CA THR A 345 14.45 11.29 18.15
C THR A 345 13.69 12.29 17.29
N LYS A 346 13.59 12.03 15.98
CA LYS A 346 12.84 12.90 15.06
C LYS A 346 11.39 13.16 15.50
N SER A 347 10.76 12.20 16.16
CA SER A 347 9.41 12.33 16.71
C SER A 347 9.29 13.26 17.91
N ALA A 348 10.37 13.47 18.67
CA ALA A 348 10.37 14.27 19.91
C ALA A 348 10.74 15.75 19.68
N CYS A 349 11.05 16.13 18.44
CA CYS A 349 11.43 17.50 18.07
C CYS A 349 10.45 18.10 17.08
N ASN A 350 9.94 19.29 17.37
CA ASN A 350 9.14 20.04 16.41
C ASN A 350 10.03 20.67 15.31
N THR A 351 10.45 19.88 14.33
CA THR A 351 11.29 20.37 13.23
C THR A 351 10.56 21.33 12.28
N PHE A 352 9.22 21.40 12.37
CA PHE A 352 8.40 22.23 11.47
C PHE A 352 8.66 23.72 11.65
N GLU A 353 8.80 24.21 12.89
CA GLU A 353 9.12 25.61 13.20
C GLU A 353 10.43 26.04 12.52
N ARG A 354 11.48 25.22 12.61
CA ARG A 354 12.78 25.50 11.99
C ARG A 354 12.71 25.46 10.48
N VAL A 355 12.02 24.47 9.90
CA VAL A 355 11.81 24.37 8.45
C VAL A 355 11.01 25.57 7.94
N LYS A 356 9.94 25.96 8.64
CA LYS A 356 9.11 27.14 8.33
C LYS A 356 9.92 28.44 8.37
N ASN A 357 10.84 28.55 9.33
CA ASN A 357 11.69 29.73 9.52
C ASN A 357 13.00 29.71 8.69
N ASN A 358 13.19 28.72 7.80
CA ASN A 358 14.41 28.56 6.98
C ASN A 358 15.70 28.37 7.78
N LEU A 359 15.62 27.70 8.92
CA LEU A 359 16.78 27.37 9.74
C LEU A 359 17.31 25.97 9.39
N PRO A 360 18.63 25.75 9.39
CA PRO A 360 19.24 24.46 9.09
C PRO A 360 18.82 23.39 10.10
N LEU A 361 18.71 22.15 9.62
CA LEU A 361 18.50 20.95 10.44
C LEU A 361 19.85 20.26 10.68
N PHE A 362 20.08 19.86 11.93
CA PHE A 362 21.30 19.18 12.34
C PHE A 362 20.97 17.76 12.79
N PHE A 363 21.60 16.75 12.19
CA PHE A 363 21.43 15.35 12.59
C PHE A 363 22.60 14.88 13.46
N CYS A 364 22.27 14.13 14.51
CA CYS A 364 23.24 13.57 15.44
C CYS A 364 23.53 12.12 15.04
N LYS A 365 24.64 11.90 14.34
CA LYS A 365 25.16 10.60 13.87
C LYS A 365 24.28 9.78 12.90
N ILE A 366 22.96 9.72 13.05
CA ILE A 366 22.01 8.94 12.22
C ILE A 366 20.85 9.86 11.80
N SER A 367 20.23 9.63 10.63
CA SER A 367 19.05 10.37 10.13
C SER A 367 17.81 10.31 11.04
N SER A 368 17.79 9.42 12.04
CA SER A 368 16.69 9.25 13.01
C SER A 368 16.84 10.11 14.26
N VAL A 369 18.00 10.74 14.48
CA VAL A 369 18.30 11.57 15.66
C VAL A 369 18.66 12.99 15.19
N VAL A 370 17.91 13.98 15.68
CA VAL A 370 18.03 15.38 15.31
C VAL A 370 18.41 16.21 16.54
N CYS A 371 19.31 17.17 16.34
CA CYS A 371 19.61 18.20 17.31
C CYS A 371 18.39 19.12 17.45
N CYS A 372 17.70 19.12 18.58
CA CYS A 372 16.49 19.92 18.79
C CYS A 372 16.77 21.10 19.73
N PRO A 373 16.40 22.36 19.37
CA PRO A 373 16.45 23.48 20.30
C PRO A 373 15.60 23.20 21.53
N GLN A 374 16.04 23.72 22.68
CA GLN A 374 15.42 23.40 23.97
C GLN A 374 13.93 23.80 24.04
N ASP A 375 13.53 24.84 23.31
CA ASP A 375 12.16 25.35 23.26
C ASP A 375 11.25 24.54 22.30
N ASP A 376 11.84 23.71 21.42
CA ASP A 376 11.15 22.90 20.40
C ASP A 376 11.05 21.41 20.80
N ILE A 377 11.58 21.03 21.96
CA ILE A 377 11.45 19.68 22.52
C ILE A 377 10.04 19.53 23.06
N GLN A 378 9.29 18.57 22.52
CA GLN A 378 7.98 18.25 23.04
C GLN A 378 8.16 17.37 24.28
N ASP A 379 8.03 17.96 25.47
CA ASP A 379 8.05 17.20 26.73
C ASP A 379 6.86 16.22 26.80
N GLU A 380 7.13 14.98 27.23
CA GLU A 380 6.10 14.00 27.58
C GLU A 380 5.10 14.51 28.64
N PHE A 381 5.44 15.59 29.37
CA PHE A 381 4.58 16.19 30.39
C PHE A 381 3.50 17.12 29.84
N THR A 382 3.65 17.69 28.64
CA THR A 382 2.63 18.58 28.05
C THR A 382 1.44 17.80 27.47
N PHE A 383 1.62 16.50 27.21
CA PHE A 383 0.52 15.59 26.82
C PHE A 383 -0.50 15.35 27.95
N ALA A 384 -0.10 15.51 29.22
CA ALA A 384 -0.98 15.26 30.36
C ALA A 384 -1.85 16.47 30.72
N ILE A 385 -1.40 17.70 30.48
CA ILE A 385 -2.09 18.91 30.97
C ILE A 385 -3.18 19.38 29.99
N ASN A 386 -3.03 19.14 28.68
CA ASN A 386 -4.04 19.49 27.68
C ASN A 386 -5.19 18.48 27.54
N ARG A 387 -5.32 17.53 28.50
CA ARG A 387 -6.43 16.57 28.61
C ARG A 387 -7.24 16.70 29.92
N SER A 388 -7.07 17.80 30.67
CA SER A 388 -7.90 18.11 31.84
C SER A 388 -9.10 18.97 31.49
#